data_AF-A0A8T7CLY5-F1
#
_entry.id   AF-A0A8T7CLY5-F1
#
_cell.length_a   1.000
_cell.length_b   1.000
_cell.length_c   1.000
_cell.angle_alpha   90.00
_cell.angle_beta   90.00
_cell.angle_gamma   90.00
#
_symmetry.space_group_name_H-M   'P 1'
#
loop_
_entity.id
_entity.type
_entity.pdbx_description
1 polymer ?
#
loop_
_entity_poly.entity_id
_entity_poly.type
_entity_poly.pdbx_seq_one_letter_code
_entity_poly.pdbx_strand_id
1 'polypeptide(L)' 'MSSASEAFLSGSEIAKEKVAEGMVRQIMGHDDSILMARVEFDKGAVGEIHAHPHAQVAYV' A
#
# COMPACT_ATOMS: atom_id res chain seq x y z
N MET A 1 20.41 2.87 8.52
CA MET A 1 18.97 3.19 8.57
C MET A 1 18.25 1.87 8.53
N SER A 2 17.36 1.59 9.49
CA SER A 2 16.54 0.37 9.43
C SER A 2 15.69 0.42 8.17
N SER A 3 15.63 -0.66 7.39
CA SER A 3 14.76 -0.80 6.23
C SER A 3 13.29 -1.03 6.61
N ALA A 4 12.98 -1.10 7.91
CA ALA A 4 11.65 -1.38 8.43
C ALA A 4 10.93 -0.12 8.94
N SER A 5 9.60 -0.14 8.87
CA SER A 5 8.73 0.87 9.47
C SER A 5 8.74 0.82 11.00
N GLU A 6 8.21 1.88 11.63
CA GLU A 6 7.88 1.89 13.06
C GLU A 6 6.85 0.79 13.41
N ALA A 7 6.89 0.30 14.65
CA ALA A 7 6.00 -0.76 15.12
C ALA A 7 4.53 -0.33 15.18
N PHE A 8 4.27 0.97 15.36
CA PHE A 8 2.94 1.56 15.39
C PHE A 8 2.86 2.72 14.41
N LEU A 9 1.84 2.70 13.56
CA LEU A 9 1.62 3.71 12.53
C LEU A 9 0.19 4.24 12.65
N SER A 10 0.04 5.57 12.66
CA SER A 10 -1.26 6.23 12.64
C SER A 10 -1.66 6.51 11.19
N GLY A 11 -2.72 5.84 10.70
CA GLY A 11 -3.13 5.97 9.30
C GLY A 11 -3.49 7.39 8.85
N SER A 12 -3.86 8.27 9.77
CA SER A 12 -4.11 9.69 9.48
C SER A 12 -2.83 10.51 9.27
N GLU A 13 -1.68 10.00 9.70
CA GLU A 13 -0.38 10.66 9.61
C GLU A 13 0.46 10.15 8.43
N ILE A 14 0.11 9.00 7.87
CA ILE A 14 0.80 8.43 6.71
C ILE A 14 0.38 9.18 5.44
N ALA A 15 1.36 9.69 4.69
CA ALA A 15 1.12 10.37 3.44
C ALA A 15 0.47 9.44 2.40
N LYS A 16 -0.52 9.96 1.67
CA LYS A 16 -1.11 9.30 0.50
C LYS A 16 -0.27 9.61 -0.72
N GLU A 17 0.20 8.56 -1.39
CA GLU A 17 0.94 8.63 -2.64
C GLU A 17 0.00 8.34 -3.81
N LYS A 18 -0.04 9.22 -4.82
CA LYS A 18 -0.74 8.92 -6.07
C LYS A 18 0.04 7.87 -6.84
N VAL A 19 -0.58 6.72 -7.10
CA VAL A 19 0.06 5.59 -7.81
C VAL A 19 -0.49 5.40 -9.23
N ALA A 20 -1.73 5.84 -9.47
CA ALA A 20 -2.34 5.90 -10.79
C ALA A 20 -3.44 6.98 -10.81
N GLU A 21 -4.07 7.17 -11.97
CA GLU A 21 -5.28 7.99 -12.03
C GLU A 21 -6.40 7.36 -11.19
N GLY A 22 -7.01 8.15 -10.31
CA GLY A 22 -8.06 7.68 -9.41
C GLY A 22 -7.60 6.70 -8.32
N MET A 23 -6.28 6.56 -8.08
CA MET A 23 -5.76 5.63 -7.09
C MET A 23 -4.67 6.29 -6.24
N VAL A 24 -4.84 6.17 -4.92
CA VAL A 24 -3.81 6.54 -3.94
C VAL A 24 -3.45 5.37 -3.04
N ARG A 25 -2.22 5.35 -2.56
CA ARG A 25 -1.67 4.31 -1.70
C ARG A 25 -1.06 4.93 -0.44
N GLN A 26 -1.24 4.27 0.69
CA GLN A 26 -0.48 4.48 1.92
C GLN A 26 0.30 3.21 2.24
N ILE A 27 1.57 3.33 2.60
CA ILE A 27 2.36 2.22 3.12
C ILE A 27 2.13 2.14 4.63
N MET A 28 1.51 1.05 5.08
CA MET A 28 1.02 0.85 6.44
C MET A 28 1.94 -0.07 7.26
N GLY A 29 3.20 -0.20 6.84
CA GLY A 29 4.20 -1.04 7.48
C GLY A 29 4.93 -1.91 6.47
N HIS A 30 6.24 -2.03 6.64
CA HIS A 30 7.06 -2.95 5.86
C HIS A 30 8.31 -3.36 6.63
N ASP A 31 8.85 -4.51 6.25
CA ASP A 31 10.22 -4.94 6.50
C ASP A 31 10.76 -5.66 5.25
N ASP A 32 11.84 -6.43 5.39
CA ASP A 32 12.47 -7.15 4.28
C ASP A 32 11.63 -8.34 3.77
N SER A 33 10.57 -8.73 4.48
CA SER A 33 9.75 -9.92 4.22
C SER A 33 8.31 -9.63 3.83
N ILE A 34 7.73 -8.53 4.34
CA ILE A 34 6.33 -8.18 4.13
C ILE A 34 6.13 -6.68 3.97
N LEU A 35 5.11 -6.32 3.18
CA LEU A 35 4.63 -4.96 3.04
C LEU A 35 3.11 -4.95 3.12
N MET A 36 2.57 -4.06 3.93
CA MET A 36 1.14 -3.75 3.99
C MET A 36 0.90 -2.39 3.33
N ALA A 37 -0.03 -2.34 2.39
CA ALA A 37 -0.49 -1.10 1.80
C ALA A 37 -2.01 -0.97 1.95
N ARG A 38 -2.48 0.25 2.17
CA ARG A 38 -3.88 0.63 1.98
C ARG A 38 -3.98 1.33 0.64
N VAL A 39 -4.87 0.85 -0.24
CA VAL A 39 -5.12 1.46 -1.55
C VAL A 39 -6.56 1.96 -1.56
N GLU A 40 -6.75 3.23 -1.88
CA GLU A 40 -8.08 3.81 -2.10
C GLU A 40 -8.30 4.03 -3.60
N PHE A 41 -9.51 3.68 -4.05
CA PHE A 41 -9.93 3.78 -5.43
C PHE A 41 -11.06 4.80 -5.53
N ASP A 42 -10.89 5.80 -6.39
CA ASP A 42 -11.99 6.63 -6.84
C ASP A 42 -13.00 5.78 -7.61
N LYS A 43 -14.25 6.24 -7.65
CA LYS A 43 -15.33 5.52 -8.33
C LYS A 43 -14.96 5.27 -9.80
N GLY A 44 -14.89 3.98 -10.17
CA GLY A 44 -14.59 3.55 -11.54
C GLY A 44 -13.10 3.38 -11.84
N ALA A 45 -12.20 3.68 -10.89
CA ALA A 45 -10.79 3.35 -11.03
C ALA A 45 -10.59 1.83 -11.02
N VAL A 46 -9.64 1.33 -11.82
CA VAL A 46 -9.35 -0.10 -11.98
C VAL A 46 -7.85 -0.31 -11.86
N GLY A 47 -7.44 -1.22 -10.99
CA GLY A 47 -6.05 -1.69 -10.94
C GLY A 47 -5.76 -2.61 -12.12
N GLU A 48 -4.68 -2.34 -12.86
CA GLU A 48 -4.27 -3.19 -13.99
C GLU A 48 -3.92 -4.61 -13.52
N ILE A 49 -4.23 -5.61 -14.35
CA ILE A 49 -3.82 -6.99 -14.09
C ILE A 49 -2.30 -7.08 -14.18
N HIS A 50 -1.67 -7.58 -13.13
CA HIS A 50 -0.22 -7.75 -13.05
C HIS A 50 0.13 -9.00 -12.23
N ALA A 51 1.41 -9.37 -12.25
CA ALA A 51 1.94 -10.51 -11.50
C ALA A 51 3.32 -10.17 -10.91
N HIS A 52 3.55 -10.64 -9.69
CA HIS A 52 4.81 -10.48 -8.97
C HIS A 52 5.18 -11.79 -8.26
N PRO A 53 6.49 -12.03 -7.97
CA PRO A 53 6.92 -13.23 -7.25
C PRO A 53 6.49 -13.25 -5.78
N HIS A 54 6.12 -12.10 -5.22
CA HIS A 54 5.67 -11.97 -3.83
C HIS A 54 4.24 -12.53 -3.67
N ALA A 55 4.01 -13.29 -2.60
CA ALA A 55 2.66 -13.69 -2.22
C ALA A 55 1.85 -12.45 -1.79
N GLN A 56 0.55 -12.42 -2.14
CA GLN A 56 -0.33 -11.29 -1.85
C GLN A 56 -1.70 -11.76 -1.39
N VAL A 57 -2.24 -11.11 -0.35
CA VAL A 57 -3.63 -11.23 0.10
C VAL A 57 -4.21 -9.82 0.22
N ALA A 58 -5.48 -9.66 -0.12
CA ALA A 58 -6.18 -8.39 -0.03
C ALA A 58 -7.45 -8.52 0.83
N TYR A 59 -7.82 -7.43 1.49
CA TYR A 59 -9.07 -7.26 2.22
C TYR A 59 -9.78 -6.01 1.69
N VAL A 60 -11.11 -6.08 1.54
CA VAL A 60 -11.96 -5.00 1.04
C VAL A 60 -12.85 -4.50 2.18
#